data_AF-A0A4Q1B3N8-F1
#
_entry.id   AF-A0A4Q1B3N8-F1
#
_cell.length_a   1.000
_cell.length_b   1.000
_cell.length_c   1.000
_cell.angle_alpha   90.00
_cell.angle_beta   90.00
_cell.angle_gamma   90.00
#
_symmetry.space_group_name_H-M   'P 1'
#
loop_
_entity.id
_entity.type
_entity.pdbx_description
1 polymer ?
#
loop_
_entity_poly.entity_id
_entity_poly.type
_entity_poly.pdbx_seq_one_letter_code
_entity_poly.pdbx_strand_id
1 'polypeptide(L)' 'MLESFIYELRANDVKEEHIDLIMEKVKNRLSEENVDIELQKLGYQKIFTVDYDDYDDIYNYDLDDED' A
#
# COMPACT_ATOMS: atom_id res chain seq x y z
N MET A 1 11.22 1.39 10.20
CA MET A 1 9.92 1.53 9.51
C MET A 1 10.04 2.41 8.28
N LEU A 2 10.38 3.70 8.40
CA LEU A 2 10.60 4.59 7.25
C LEU A 2 11.62 4.03 6.22
N GLU A 3 12.75 3.53 6.69
CA GLU A 3 13.80 2.93 5.84
C GLU A 3 13.30 1.69 5.07
N SER A 4 12.30 0.97 5.60
CA SER A 4 11.69 -0.19 4.94
C SER A 4 10.85 0.24 3.74
N PHE A 5 10.07 1.32 3.88
CA PHE A 5 9.31 1.89 2.77
C PHE A 5 10.23 2.36 1.65
N ILE A 6 11.30 3.09 1.99
CA ILE A 6 12.26 3.59 1.00
C ILE A 6 12.96 2.43 0.28
N TYR A 7 13.36 1.38 1.01
CA TYR A 7 13.99 0.21 0.41
C TYR A 7 13.06 -0.48 -0.58
N GLU A 8 11.81 -0.72 -0.21
CA GLU A 8 10.84 -1.40 -1.07
C GLU A 8 10.49 -0.56 -2.31
N LEU A 9 10.32 0.76 -2.15
CA LEU A 9 10.12 1.67 -3.27
C LEU A 9 11.28 1.64 -4.27
N ARG A 10 12.53 1.61 -3.77
CA ARG A 10 13.73 1.47 -4.60
C ARG A 10 13.81 0.13 -5.30
N ALA A 11 13.42 -0.94 -4.61
CA ALA A 11 13.39 -2.30 -5.17
C ALA A 11 12.39 -2.43 -6.33
N ASN A 12 11.36 -1.57 -6.36
CA ASN A 12 10.32 -1.53 -7.39
C ASN A 12 10.52 -0.39 -8.42
N ASP A 13 11.76 0.08 -8.60
CA ASP A 13 12.14 1.10 -9.61
C ASP A 13 11.38 2.45 -9.49
N VAL A 14 10.90 2.78 -8.29
CA VAL A 14 10.33 4.11 -8.03
C VAL A 14 11.46 5.13 -8.01
N LYS A 15 11.36 6.16 -8.86
CA LYS A 15 12.38 7.21 -8.93
C LYS A 15 12.57 7.92 -7.58
N GLU A 16 13.81 8.24 -7.22
CA GLU A 16 14.15 8.95 -5.97
C GLU A 16 13.35 10.25 -5.78
N GLU A 17 13.16 11.04 -6.85
CA GLU A 17 12.35 12.28 -6.81
C GLU A 17 10.89 12.02 -6.39
N HIS A 18 10.34 10.86 -6.77
CA HIS A 18 8.99 10.45 -6.40
C HIS A 18 8.96 9.85 -5.00
N ILE A 19 10.00 9.12 -4.59
CA ILE A 19 10.13 8.61 -3.22
C ILE A 19 10.11 9.78 -2.23
N ASP A 20 10.97 10.78 -2.42
CA ASP A 20 11.02 11.95 -1.53
C ASP A 20 9.67 12.67 -1.44
N LEU A 21 9.00 12.83 -2.60
CA LEU A 21 7.67 13.43 -2.67
C LEU A 21 6.62 12.62 -1.89
N ILE A 22 6.57 11.31 -2.10
CA ILE A 22 5.62 10.41 -1.43
C ILE A 22 5.86 10.47 0.08
N MET A 23 7.12 10.31 0.52
CA MET A 23 7.47 10.32 1.94
C MET A 23 7.10 11.64 2.62
N GLU A 24 7.30 12.77 1.94
CA GLU A 24 6.90 14.09 2.43
C GLU A 24 5.36 14.23 2.54
N LYS A 25 4.59 13.64 1.62
CA LYS A 25 3.11 13.66 1.62
C LYS A 25 2.50 12.81 2.73
N VAL A 26 3.13 11.69 3.06
CA VAL A 26 2.62 10.72 4.04
C VAL A 26 3.28 10.84 5.41
N LYS A 27 4.26 11.73 5.63
CA LYS A 27 5.05 11.82 6.87
C LYS A 27 4.25 11.86 8.18
N ASN A 28 3.05 12.43 8.17
CA ASN A 28 2.17 12.54 9.35
C ASN A 28 1.13 11.40 9.45
N ARG A 29 1.06 10.53 8.45
CA ARG A 29 0.09 9.43 8.30
C ARG A 29 0.74 8.24 7.55
N LEU A 30 1.98 7.91 7.91
CA LEU A 30 2.75 6.90 7.20
C LEU A 30 2.10 5.54 7.43
N SER A 31 1.54 4.98 6.36
CA SER A 31 1.00 3.62 6.27
C SER A 31 1.19 3.10 4.86
N GLU A 32 1.15 1.78 4.70
CA GLU A 32 1.22 1.08 3.41
C GLU A 32 0.15 1.58 2.43
N GLU A 33 -1.09 1.66 2.89
CA GLU A 33 -2.22 2.21 2.11
C GLU A 33 -1.96 3.65 1.63
N ASN A 34 -1.48 4.53 2.53
CA ASN A 34 -1.24 5.93 2.16
C ASN A 34 -0.07 6.07 1.17
N VAL A 35 0.95 5.21 1.26
CA VAL A 35 2.06 5.17 0.30
C VAL A 35 1.57 4.70 -1.06
N ASP A 36 0.77 3.64 -1.10
CA ASP A 36 0.18 3.12 -2.34
C ASP A 36 -0.77 4.11 -3.02
N ILE A 37 -1.56 4.86 -2.26
CA ILE A 37 -2.40 5.93 -2.80
C ILE A 37 -1.54 6.98 -3.53
N GLU A 38 -0.41 7.41 -2.94
CA GLU A 38 0.47 8.39 -3.58
C GLU A 38 1.24 7.79 -4.76
N LEU A 39 1.62 6.50 -4.70
CA LEU A 39 2.19 5.76 -5.83
C LEU A 39 1.24 5.73 -7.03
N GLN A 40 -0.03 5.39 -6.82
CA GLN A 40 -1.03 5.34 -7.88
C GLN A 40 -1.27 6.71 -8.53
N LYS A 41 -1.24 7.79 -7.75
CA LYS A 41 -1.36 9.17 -8.30
C LYS A 41 -0.20 9.52 -9.23
N LEU A 42 0.97 8.92 -9.04
CA LEU A 42 2.15 9.09 -9.88
C LEU A 42 2.22 8.07 -11.03
N GLY A 43 1.23 7.17 -11.14
CA GLY A 43 1.13 6.16 -12.18
C GLY A 43 1.88 4.86 -11.89
N TYR A 44 2.33 4.65 -10.64
CA TYR A 44 2.92 3.39 -10.21
C TYR A 44 1.85 2.38 -9.79
N GLN A 45 2.21 1.09 -9.83
CA GLN A 45 1.40 0.05 -9.22
C GLN A 45 1.50 0.10 -7.69
N LYS A 46 0.51 -0.52 -7.03
CA LYS A 46 0.57 -0.74 -5.58
C LYS A 46 1.73 -1.69 -5.27
N ILE A 47 2.49 -1.39 -4.23
CA ILE A 47 3.68 -2.15 -3.84
C ILE A 47 3.47 -2.85 -2.49
N PHE A 48 2.76 -2.20 -1.55
CA PHE A 48 2.65 -2.70 -0.19
C PHE A 48 1.33 -3.43 0.07
N THR A 49 0.24 -2.93 -0.50
CA THR A 49 -1.10 -3.51 -0.40
C THR A 49 -1.30 -4.54 -1.50
N VAL A 50 -0.59 -5.66 -1.36
CA VAL A 50 -1.01 -6.92 -1.97
C VAL A 50 -2.15 -7.43 -1.07
N ASP A 51 -3.38 -7.45 -1.59
CA ASP A 51 -4.54 -8.14 -0.98
C ASP A 51 -5.34 -7.44 0.16
N TYR A 52 -5.82 -6.20 -0.03
CA TYR A 52 -7.01 -5.74 0.75
C TYR A 52 -8.34 -5.94 0.00
N ASP A 53 -8.31 -6.04 -1.34
CA ASP A 53 -9.51 -6.40 -2.11
C ASP A 53 -9.78 -7.92 -2.09
N ASP A 54 -8.78 -8.76 -1.82
CA ASP A 54 -8.93 -10.23 -1.70
C ASP A 54 -9.34 -10.69 -0.28
N TYR A 55 -9.25 -9.81 0.72
CA TYR A 55 -9.66 -10.13 2.11
C TYR A 55 -11.11 -9.73 2.45
N ASP A 56 -11.80 -8.97 1.59
CA ASP A 56 -13.24 -8.72 1.74
C ASP A 56 -14.07 -9.92 1.21
N ASP A 57 -13.49 -10.77 0.35
CA ASP A 57 -14.12 -12.01 -0.15
C ASP A 57 -13.90 -13.24 0.76
N ILE A 58 -12.99 -13.19 1.75
CA ILE A 58 -12.72 -14.30 2.68
C ILE A 58 -13.67 -14.30 3.90
N TYR A 59 -14.34 -13.19 4.20
CA TYR A 59 -15.32 -13.10 5.29
C TYR A 59 -16.76 -13.39 4.85
N ASN A 60 -16.95 -14.01 3.69
CA ASN A 60 -18.26 -14.49 3.20
C ASN A 60 -18.36 -16.03 3.11
N TYR A 61 -17.54 -16.76 3.88
CA TYR A 61 -17.76 -18.19 4.13
C TYR A 61 -18.49 -18.40 5.46
N ASP A 62 -19.78 -18.70 5.33
CA ASP A 62 -20.63 -19.47 6.24
C ASP A 62 -20.90 -18.88 7.64
N LEU A 63 -21.86 -17.95 7.68
CA LEU A 63 -22.78 -17.80 8.82
C LEU A 63 -24.21 -18.13 8.37
N ASP A 64 -24.37 -19.24 7.64
CA ASP A 64 -25.65 -19.94 7.50
C ASP A 64 -25.42 -21.40 7.91
N ASP A 65 -25.50 -21.66 9.21
CA ASP A 65 -26.05 -22.92 9.71
C ASP A 65 -27.01 -22.56 10.85
N GLU A 66 -28.26 -22.36 10.45
CA GLU A 66 -29.46 -22.46 11.28
C GLU A 66 -29.57 -23.89 11.86
N ASP A 67 -29.60 -24.02 13.19
CA ASP A 67 -30.55 -24.78 14.03
C ASP A 67 -30.00 -25.09 15.44
#